data_AF-A0A661R4H4-F1
#
_entry.id   AF-A0A661R4H4-F1
#
_cell.length_a   1.000
_cell.length_b   1.000
_cell.length_c   1.000
_cell.angle_alpha   90.00
_cell.angle_beta   90.00
_cell.angle_gamma   90.00
#
_symmetry.space_group_name_H-M   'P 1'
#
loop_
_entity.id
_entity.type
_entity.pdbx_description
1 polymer ?
#
loop_
_entity_poly.entity_id
_entity_poly.type
_entity_poly.pdbx_seq_one_letter_code
_entity_poly.pdbx_strand_id
1 'polypeptide(L)'
;MESNSRLKDLGFSQYEAACYMALVGNHPINGSQLSKISGIARSRIYDVLRNLIAKGYVIEINTGQYAPLPSDELIRRLQRNFDKNIKAFEKEIATASQKEDFEYVWTLTGYDIVMEKAREMIEAAHEEIYVRLFPEADRHLSDALIAAEKRGVKIRYIAMGEIPQRF
;
A
#
# COMPACT_ATOMS: atom_id res chain seq x y z
N MET A 1 17.39 -5.84 -15.41
CA MET A 1 17.71 -4.52 -14.79
C MET A 1 16.49 -3.85 -14.11
N GLU A 2 15.38 -4.55 -13.84
CA GLU A 2 14.14 -3.94 -13.32
C GLU A 2 13.89 -4.08 -11.81
N SER A 3 14.81 -4.67 -11.04
CA SER A 3 14.48 -5.09 -9.66
C SER A 3 14.35 -3.95 -8.64
N ASN A 4 14.70 -2.69 -8.99
CA ASN A 4 14.71 -1.55 -8.07
C ASN A 4 13.43 -0.70 -8.10
N SER A 5 12.49 -0.94 -9.03
CA SER A 5 11.32 -0.06 -9.17
C SER A 5 10.43 -0.08 -7.92
N ARG A 6 10.15 -1.27 -7.39
CA ARG A 6 9.24 -1.45 -6.25
C ARG A 6 9.71 -0.75 -4.97
N LEU A 7 11.02 -0.65 -4.74
CA LEU A 7 11.53 0.06 -3.57
C LEU A 7 11.30 1.57 -3.66
N LYS A 8 11.29 2.14 -4.88
CA LYS A 8 10.95 3.55 -5.07
C LYS A 8 9.50 3.83 -4.69
N ASP A 9 8.60 2.93 -5.09
CA ASP A 9 7.17 3.01 -4.75
C ASP A 9 6.95 2.89 -3.23
N LEU A 10 7.87 2.24 -2.52
CA LEU A 10 7.90 2.11 -1.06
C LEU A 10 8.64 3.26 -0.34
N GLY A 11 8.97 4.35 -1.04
CA GLY A 11 9.54 5.56 -0.45
C GLY A 11 11.07 5.55 -0.30
N PHE A 12 11.78 4.67 -1.01
CA PHE A 12 13.24 4.74 -1.14
C PHE A 12 13.63 5.68 -2.27
N SER A 13 14.63 6.53 -2.04
CA SER A 13 15.29 7.23 -3.15
C SER A 13 16.04 6.25 -4.05
N GLN A 14 16.39 6.68 -5.26
CA GLN A 14 17.16 5.84 -6.20
C GLN A 14 18.48 5.33 -5.60
N TYR A 15 19.18 6.18 -4.85
CA TYR A 15 20.44 5.83 -4.20
C TYR A 15 20.22 4.86 -3.03
N GLU A 16 19.17 5.06 -2.24
CA GLU A 16 18.81 4.14 -1.15
C GLU A 16 18.42 2.76 -1.69
N ALA A 17 17.61 2.69 -2.74
CA ALA A 17 17.22 1.42 -3.37
C ALA A 17 18.44 0.66 -3.90
N ALA A 18 19.35 1.35 -4.61
CA ALA A 18 20.57 0.74 -5.13
C ALA A 18 21.53 0.28 -4.01
N CYS A 19 21.71 1.12 -2.97
CA CYS A 19 22.51 0.78 -1.79
C CYS A 19 21.95 -0.43 -1.05
N TYR A 20 20.64 -0.42 -0.78
CA TYR A 20 19.94 -1.49 -0.07
C TYR A 20 20.03 -2.82 -0.84
N MET A 21 19.77 -2.83 -2.15
CA MET A 21 19.85 -4.06 -2.95
C MET A 21 21.28 -4.59 -3.08
N ALA A 22 22.28 -3.71 -3.19
CA ALA A 22 23.68 -4.11 -3.13
C ALA A 22 24.02 -4.75 -1.77
N LEU A 23 23.44 -4.22 -0.69
CA LEU A 23 23.64 -4.73 0.66
C LEU A 23 22.98 -6.09 0.87
N VAL A 24 21.75 -6.31 0.38
CA VAL A 24 21.03 -7.60 0.45
C VAL A 24 21.84 -8.75 -0.16
N GLY A 25 22.54 -8.51 -1.27
CA GLY A 25 23.32 -9.56 -1.93
C GLY A 25 24.72 -9.80 -1.35
N ASN A 26 25.25 -8.88 -0.54
CA ASN A 26 26.68 -8.86 -0.20
C ASN A 26 26.97 -8.62 1.29
N HIS A 27 25.97 -8.62 2.16
CA HIS A 27 26.19 -8.37 3.58
C HIS A 27 26.88 -9.54 4.31
N PRO A 28 27.68 -9.27 5.35
CA PRO A 28 28.06 -7.94 5.82
C PRO A 28 29.21 -7.32 5.02
N ILE A 29 29.14 -6.02 4.76
CA ILE A 29 30.11 -5.33 3.90
C ILE A 29 30.37 -3.90 4.37
N ASN A 30 31.58 -3.39 4.10
CA ASN A 30 31.91 -2.02 4.46
C ASN A 30 31.47 -0.98 3.42
N GLY A 31 31.35 0.28 3.83
CA GLY A 31 30.87 1.36 2.94
C GLY A 31 31.73 1.57 1.69
N SER A 32 33.02 1.25 1.73
CA SER A 32 33.93 1.41 0.58
C SER A 32 33.73 0.32 -0.46
N GLN A 33 33.52 -0.91 -0.02
CA GLN A 33 33.15 -2.03 -0.88
C GLN A 33 31.74 -1.84 -1.43
N LEU A 34 30.80 -1.38 -0.58
CA LEU A 34 29.43 -1.11 -1.00
C LEU A 34 29.36 -0.04 -2.09
N SER A 35 30.16 1.03 -1.98
CA SER A 35 30.31 2.07 -3.02
C SER A 35 30.70 1.49 -4.38
N LYS A 36 31.62 0.52 -4.41
CA LYS A 36 32.05 -0.13 -5.66
C LYS A 36 30.93 -0.96 -6.28
N ILE A 37 30.19 -1.71 -5.47
CA ILE A 37 29.15 -2.63 -5.94
C ILE A 37 27.88 -1.87 -6.34
N SER A 38 27.49 -0.86 -5.57
CA SER A 38 26.26 -0.09 -5.80
C SER A 38 26.40 0.98 -6.87
N GLY A 39 27.62 1.26 -7.35
CA GLY A 39 27.91 2.34 -8.30
C GLY A 39 27.73 3.75 -7.72
N ILE A 40 27.61 3.88 -6.39
CA ILE A 40 27.41 5.15 -5.69
C ILE A 40 28.78 5.66 -5.26
N ALA A 41 29.08 6.93 -5.56
CA ALA A 41 30.35 7.55 -5.15
C ALA A 41 30.59 7.45 -3.63
N ARG A 42 31.86 7.28 -3.24
CA ARG A 42 32.25 7.12 -1.84
C ARG A 42 31.88 8.32 -0.95
N SER A 43 31.84 9.52 -1.52
CA SER A 43 31.36 10.72 -0.81
C SER A 43 29.87 10.66 -0.45
N ARG A 44 29.08 9.88 -1.19
CA ARG A 44 27.61 9.80 -1.03
C ARG A 44 27.15 8.53 -0.32
N ILE A 45 27.91 7.43 -0.40
CA ILE A 45 27.49 6.14 0.16
C ILE A 45 27.26 6.19 1.67
N TYR A 46 28.09 6.95 2.39
CA TYR A 46 27.99 7.07 3.84
C TYR A 46 26.75 7.87 4.27
N ASP A 47 26.38 8.90 3.50
CA ASP A 47 25.13 9.65 3.75
C ASP A 47 23.90 8.78 3.47
N VAL A 48 23.93 7.98 2.39
CA VAL A 48 22.86 7.03 2.08
C VAL A 48 22.74 5.96 3.16
N LEU A 49 23.85 5.39 3.63
CA LEU A 49 23.86 4.44 4.74
C LEU A 49 23.33 5.08 6.02
N ARG A 50 23.74 6.32 6.34
CA ARG A 50 23.24 7.06 7.51
C ARG A 50 21.72 7.23 7.45
N ASN A 51 21.17 7.57 6.29
CA ASN A 51 19.73 7.69 6.10
C ASN A 51 19.00 6.35 6.25
N LEU A 52 19.54 5.27 5.67
CA LEU A 52 18.97 3.93 5.79
C LEU A 52 19.01 3.41 7.24
N ILE A 53 20.07 3.73 8.00
CA ILE A 53 20.18 3.42 9.43
C ILE A 53 19.18 4.25 10.23
N ALA A 54 19.03 5.55 9.94
CA ALA A 54 18.05 6.41 10.60
C ALA A 54 16.60 5.94 10.35
N LYS A 55 16.30 5.43 9.15
CA LYS A 55 15.03 4.76 8.83
C LYS A 55 14.89 3.39 9.49
N GLY A 56 15.98 2.84 10.01
CA GLY A 56 16.03 1.51 10.63
C GLY A 56 15.95 0.36 9.62
N TYR A 57 16.33 0.59 8.36
CA TYR A 57 16.32 -0.43 7.30
C TYR A 57 17.67 -1.15 7.16
N VAL A 58 18.72 -0.54 7.69
CA VAL A 58 20.08 -1.07 7.70
C VAL A 58 20.62 -0.97 9.13
N ILE A 59 21.45 -1.91 9.51
CA ILE A 59 22.16 -1.94 10.79
C ILE A 59 23.67 -1.97 10.56
N GLU A 60 24.41 -1.31 11.44
CA GLU A 60 25.87 -1.46 11.53
C GLU A 60 26.15 -2.58 12.54
N ILE A 61 26.67 -3.71 12.06
CA ILE A 61 26.88 -4.90 12.91
C ILE A 61 28.25 -4.88 13.60
N ASN A 62 29.24 -4.24 12.97
CA ASN A 62 30.59 -4.00 13.47
C ASN A 62 31.02 -2.63 12.94
N THR A 63 32.04 -2.03 13.54
CA THR A 63 32.57 -0.74 13.09
C THR A 63 32.89 -0.74 11.60
N GLY A 64 32.11 0.03 10.84
CA GLY A 64 32.22 0.18 9.40
C GLY A 64 31.66 -0.98 8.57
N GLN A 65 30.98 -1.98 9.15
CA GLN A 65 30.33 -3.08 8.43
C GLN A 65 28.80 -3.05 8.61
N TYR A 66 28.09 -3.12 7.50
CA TYR A 66 26.64 -2.93 7.43
C TYR A 66 25.94 -4.20 6.96
N ALA A 67 24.71 -4.40 7.44
CA ALA A 67 23.81 -5.45 7.00
C ALA A 67 22.38 -4.90 6.87
N PRO A 68 21.56 -5.41 5.93
CA PRO A 68 20.16 -5.02 5.85
C PRO A 68 19.41 -5.61 7.04
N LEU A 69 18.28 -5.00 7.38
CA LEU A 69 17.33 -5.65 8.26
C LEU A 69 16.80 -6.93 7.59
N PRO A 70 16.48 -8.01 8.34
CA PRO A 70 15.77 -9.15 7.80
C PRO A 70 14.54 -8.73 7.01
N SER A 71 14.29 -9.39 5.87
CA SER A 71 13.27 -8.96 4.90
C SER A 71 11.86 -8.91 5.49
N ASP A 72 11.52 -9.88 6.34
CA ASP A 72 10.25 -9.94 7.06
C ASP A 72 10.08 -8.77 8.03
N GLU A 73 11.15 -8.42 8.76
CA GLU A 73 11.12 -7.26 9.66
C GLU A 73 11.08 -5.94 8.89
N LEU A 74 11.80 -5.82 7.76
CA LEU A 74 11.72 -4.62 6.92
C LEU A 74 10.28 -4.40 6.43
N ILE A 75 9.63 -5.44 5.90
CA ILE A 75 8.25 -5.35 5.40
C ILE A 75 7.31 -4.93 6.54
N ARG A 76 7.41 -5.57 7.72
CA ARG A 76 6.62 -5.18 8.91
C ARG A 76 6.86 -3.73 9.32
N ARG A 77 8.09 -3.24 9.21
CA ARG A 77 8.44 -1.86 9.58
C ARG A 77 7.89 -0.86 8.57
N LEU A 78 7.97 -1.16 7.27
CA LEU A 78 7.40 -0.35 6.21
C LEU A 78 5.89 -0.20 6.38
N GLN A 79 5.17 -1.31 6.56
CA GLN A 79 3.72 -1.31 6.79
C GLN A 79 3.35 -0.47 8.02
N ARG A 80 3.98 -0.73 9.17
CA ARG A 80 3.72 0.04 10.41
C ARG A 80 3.98 1.54 10.25
N ASN A 81 5.06 1.91 9.58
CA ASN A 81 5.39 3.32 9.35
C ASN A 81 4.38 3.96 8.41
N PHE A 82 3.95 3.26 7.36
CA PHE A 82 2.95 3.74 6.42
C PHE A 82 1.60 3.96 7.09
N ASP A 83 1.10 2.97 7.84
CA ASP A 83 -0.15 3.08 8.60
C ASP A 83 -0.10 4.22 9.63
N LYS A 84 1.05 4.39 10.31
CA LYS A 84 1.25 5.49 11.25
C LYS A 84 1.19 6.85 10.56
N ASN A 85 1.82 6.97 9.40
CA ASN A 85 1.83 8.22 8.63
C ASN A 85 0.44 8.55 8.08
N ILE A 86 -0.31 7.56 7.58
CA ILE A 86 -1.71 7.74 7.17
C ILE A 86 -2.54 8.25 8.34
N LYS A 87 -2.47 7.59 9.51
CA LYS A 87 -3.23 8.02 10.69
C LYS A 87 -2.85 9.43 11.19
N ALA A 88 -1.59 9.81 11.06
CA ALA A 88 -1.15 11.17 11.38
C ALA A 88 -1.76 12.18 10.39
N PHE A 89 -1.68 11.87 9.10
CA PHE A 89 -2.20 12.71 8.03
C PHE A 89 -3.72 12.85 8.07
N GLU A 90 -4.46 11.78 8.39
CA GLU A 90 -5.92 11.84 8.62
C GLU A 90 -6.30 12.85 9.70
N LYS A 91 -5.51 12.93 10.79
CA LYS A 91 -5.73 13.91 11.86
C LYS A 91 -5.40 15.32 11.42
N GLU A 92 -4.32 15.49 10.65
CA GLU A 92 -3.95 16.79 10.07
C GLU A 92 -5.04 17.29 9.12
N ILE A 93 -5.55 16.44 8.23
CA ILE A 93 -6.70 16.75 7.36
C ILE A 93 -7.92 17.09 8.21
N ALA A 94 -8.31 16.26 9.16
CA ALA A 94 -9.51 16.51 9.96
C ALA A 94 -9.44 17.84 10.75
N THR A 95 -8.23 18.27 11.13
CA THR A 95 -8.00 19.56 11.80
C THR A 95 -8.01 20.73 10.81
N ALA A 96 -7.51 20.52 9.59
CA ALA A 96 -7.43 21.53 8.55
C ALA A 96 -8.74 21.72 7.76
N SER A 97 -9.54 20.65 7.64
CA SER A 97 -10.85 20.68 7.00
C SER A 97 -11.80 21.53 7.84
N GLN A 98 -12.06 22.74 7.37
CA GLN A 98 -13.25 23.48 7.79
C GLN A 98 -14.48 22.64 7.42
N LYS A 99 -15.55 22.69 8.22
CA LYS A 99 -16.85 22.16 7.80
C LYS A 99 -17.27 22.92 6.55
N GLU A 100 -17.00 22.35 5.38
CA GLU A 100 -17.51 22.85 4.12
C GLU A 100 -18.99 22.48 4.03
N ASP A 101 -19.86 23.48 4.04
CA ASP A 101 -21.31 23.36 3.73
C ASP A 101 -21.55 23.08 2.23
N PHE A 102 -20.59 22.45 1.54
CA PHE A 102 -20.67 22.13 0.12
C PHE A 102 -20.84 20.62 -0.06
N GLU A 103 -22.01 20.22 -0.57
CA GLU A 103 -22.22 18.87 -1.08
C GLU A 103 -21.45 18.70 -2.40
N TYR A 104 -20.24 18.15 -2.32
CA TYR A 104 -19.51 17.73 -3.51
C TYR A 104 -20.06 16.41 -4.05
N VAL A 105 -20.56 16.41 -5.28
CA VAL A 105 -20.82 15.17 -6.02
C VAL A 105 -19.48 14.63 -6.52
N TRP A 106 -19.02 13.53 -5.91
CA TRP A 106 -17.83 12.83 -6.39
C TRP A 106 -18.17 11.98 -7.61
N THR A 107 -17.77 12.45 -8.79
CA THR A 107 -17.96 11.71 -10.04
C THR A 107 -16.86 10.65 -10.21
N LEU A 108 -17.28 9.39 -10.26
CA LEU A 108 -16.42 8.27 -10.62
C LEU A 108 -16.49 8.02 -12.12
N THR A 109 -15.33 7.87 -12.76
CA THR A 109 -15.23 7.64 -14.20
C THR A 109 -14.49 6.34 -14.47
N GLY A 110 -15.09 5.47 -15.29
CA GLY A 110 -14.53 4.16 -15.64
C GLY A 110 -15.17 3.02 -14.86
N TYR A 111 -15.46 1.94 -15.57
CA TYR A 111 -16.24 0.82 -15.04
C TYR A 111 -15.57 0.17 -13.81
N ASP A 112 -14.26 -0.10 -13.88
CA ASP A 112 -13.52 -0.76 -12.80
C ASP A 112 -13.53 0.06 -11.51
N ILE A 113 -13.37 1.38 -11.61
CA ILE A 113 -13.41 2.30 -10.44
C ILE A 113 -14.80 2.30 -9.80
N VAL A 114 -15.86 2.29 -10.62
CA VAL A 114 -17.24 2.24 -10.13
C VAL A 114 -17.53 0.89 -9.45
N MET A 115 -17.08 -0.22 -10.04
CA MET A 115 -17.26 -1.55 -9.45
C MET A 115 -16.48 -1.71 -8.15
N GLU A 116 -15.25 -1.20 -8.09
CA GLU A 116 -14.46 -1.24 -6.86
C GLU A 116 -15.12 -0.41 -5.75
N LYS A 117 -15.66 0.77 -6.09
CA LYS A 117 -16.41 1.55 -5.10
C LYS A 117 -17.67 0.85 -4.62
N ALA A 118 -18.41 0.21 -5.52
CA ALA A 118 -19.59 -0.57 -5.16
C ALA A 118 -19.21 -1.73 -4.22
N ARG A 119 -18.08 -2.41 -4.46
CA ARG A 119 -17.53 -3.45 -3.58
C ARG A 119 -17.23 -2.91 -2.18
N GLU A 120 -16.53 -1.78 -2.08
CA GLU A 120 -16.26 -1.11 -0.78
C GLU A 120 -17.56 -0.79 -0.02
N MET A 121 -18.58 -0.27 -0.72
CA MET A 121 -19.86 0.06 -0.11
C MET A 121 -20.59 -1.18 0.43
N ILE A 122 -20.54 -2.30 -0.29
CA ILE A 122 -21.11 -3.58 0.15
C ILE A 122 -20.36 -4.14 1.36
N GLU A 123 -19.04 -3.98 1.41
CA GLU A 123 -18.21 -4.43 2.53
C GLU A 123 -18.45 -3.63 3.81
N ALA A 124 -18.71 -2.32 3.67
CA ALA A 124 -19.03 -1.42 4.79
C ALA A 124 -20.50 -1.48 5.23
N ALA A 125 -21.40 -2.15 4.50
CA ALA A 125 -22.81 -2.20 4.83
C ALA A 125 -23.09 -3.01 6.12
N HIS A 126 -24.00 -2.49 6.95
CA HIS A 126 -24.36 -3.07 8.25
C HIS A 126 -25.82 -3.52 8.37
N GLU A 127 -26.77 -2.89 7.66
CA GLU A 127 -28.21 -3.15 7.83
C GLU A 127 -28.87 -3.75 6.58
N GLU A 128 -28.98 -2.97 5.51
CA GLU A 128 -29.64 -3.39 4.27
C GLU A 128 -28.89 -2.89 3.03
N ILE A 129 -28.95 -3.67 1.95
CA ILE A 129 -28.43 -3.31 0.61
C ILE A 129 -29.56 -3.41 -0.39
N TYR A 130 -29.78 -2.34 -1.15
CA TYR A 130 -30.71 -2.33 -2.28
C TYR A 130 -29.90 -2.27 -3.56
N VAL A 131 -29.99 -3.30 -4.38
CA VAL A 131 -29.13 -3.40 -5.56
C VAL A 131 -29.91 -3.89 -6.78
N ARG A 132 -29.62 -3.26 -7.91
CA ARG A 132 -30.12 -3.65 -9.23
C ARG A 132 -28.92 -3.89 -10.13
N LEU A 133 -28.67 -5.15 -10.49
CA LEU A 133 -27.48 -5.53 -11.25
C LEU A 133 -27.84 -6.13 -12.61
N PHE A 134 -27.00 -5.81 -13.59
CA PHE A 134 -26.89 -6.56 -14.85
C PHE A 134 -25.89 -7.71 -14.65
N PRO A 135 -25.96 -8.79 -15.46
CA PRO A 135 -25.10 -9.95 -15.31
C PRO A 135 -23.60 -9.64 -15.30
N GLU A 136 -23.17 -8.60 -16.01
CA GLU A 136 -21.77 -8.18 -16.01
C GLU A 136 -21.31 -7.66 -14.65
N ALA A 137 -22.07 -6.73 -14.05
CA ALA A 137 -21.77 -6.17 -12.73
C ALA A 137 -21.91 -7.21 -11.61
N ASP A 138 -22.84 -8.15 -11.77
CA ASP A 138 -23.01 -9.26 -10.84
C ASP A 138 -21.74 -10.11 -10.71
N ARG A 139 -21.03 -10.38 -11.81
CA ARG A 139 -19.74 -11.09 -11.79
C ARG A 139 -18.67 -10.39 -10.96
N HIS A 140 -18.74 -9.06 -10.82
CA HIS A 140 -17.79 -8.29 -10.01
C HIS A 140 -18.18 -8.22 -8.54
N LEU A 141 -19.49 -8.27 -8.23
CA LEU A 141 -20.01 -7.94 -6.90
C LEU A 141 -20.56 -9.15 -6.14
N SER A 142 -20.74 -10.30 -6.81
CA SER A 142 -21.30 -11.52 -6.23
C SER A 142 -20.64 -11.91 -4.91
N ASP A 143 -19.31 -12.03 -4.89
CA ASP A 143 -18.59 -12.49 -3.70
C ASP A 143 -18.76 -11.54 -2.51
N ALA A 144 -18.78 -10.23 -2.77
CA ALA A 144 -19.00 -9.23 -1.74
C ALA A 144 -20.44 -9.25 -1.21
N LEU A 145 -21.43 -9.44 -2.08
CA LEU A 145 -22.84 -9.57 -1.69
C LEU A 145 -23.07 -10.83 -0.85
N ILE A 146 -22.51 -11.98 -1.24
CA ILE A 146 -22.55 -13.22 -0.45
C ILE A 146 -21.91 -13.01 0.92
N ALA A 147 -20.77 -12.32 0.97
CA ALA A 147 -20.13 -12.01 2.23
C ALA A 147 -20.99 -11.08 3.10
N ALA A 148 -21.71 -10.12 2.52
CA ALA A 148 -22.61 -9.23 3.25
C ALA A 148 -23.83 -9.98 3.80
N GLU A 149 -24.45 -10.85 3.00
CA GLU A 149 -25.55 -11.71 3.44
C GLU A 149 -25.13 -12.59 4.62
N LYS A 150 -23.94 -13.20 4.56
CA LYS A 150 -23.37 -14.00 5.66
C LYS A 150 -23.12 -13.19 6.94
N ARG A 151 -22.93 -11.87 6.84
CA ARG A 151 -22.85 -10.97 8.00
C ARG A 151 -24.22 -10.60 8.59
N GLY A 152 -25.31 -11.03 7.96
CA GLY A 152 -26.69 -10.72 8.37
C GLY A 152 -27.25 -9.44 7.76
N VAL A 153 -26.57 -8.86 6.77
CA VAL A 153 -27.07 -7.69 6.03
C VAL A 153 -28.19 -8.14 5.09
N LYS A 154 -29.36 -7.50 5.15
CA LYS A 154 -30.48 -7.89 4.28
C LYS A 154 -30.25 -7.35 2.87
N ILE A 155 -30.33 -8.21 1.87
CA ILE A 155 -30.12 -7.81 0.48
C ILE A 155 -31.45 -7.84 -0.26
N ARG A 156 -31.83 -6.71 -0.86
CA ARG A 156 -32.94 -6.64 -1.81
C ARG A 156 -32.38 -6.51 -3.21
N TYR A 157 -32.48 -7.61 -3.94
CA TYR A 157 -31.82 -7.79 -5.22
C TYR A 157 -32.80 -7.75 -6.39
N ILE A 158 -32.50 -6.95 -7.42
CA ILE A 158 -33.23 -6.93 -8.68
C ILE A 158 -32.28 -7.32 -9.81
N ALA A 159 -32.49 -8.53 -10.35
CA ALA A 159 -31.74 -9.04 -11.49
C ALA A 159 -32.23 -8.42 -12.80
N MET A 160 -31.32 -7.89 -13.62
CA MET A 160 -31.59 -7.42 -14.98
C MET A 160 -31.06 -8.41 -16.02
N GLY A 161 -31.52 -9.67 -15.94
CA GLY A 161 -31.11 -10.76 -16.82
C GLY A 161 -31.03 -12.11 -16.10
N GLU A 162 -30.47 -13.12 -16.76
CA GLU A 162 -30.13 -14.39 -16.10
C GLU A 162 -28.88 -14.22 -15.26
N ILE A 163 -29.03 -14.46 -13.96
CA ILE A 163 -27.98 -14.30 -12.97
C ILE A 163 -27.94 -15.57 -12.10
N PRO A 164 -26.75 -16.17 -11.86
CA PRO A 164 -26.66 -17.48 -11.22
C PRO A 164 -27.12 -17.49 -9.76
N GLN A 165 -26.95 -16.37 -9.05
CA GLN A 165 -27.23 -16.28 -7.61
C GLN A 165 -28.38 -15.33 -7.30
N ARG A 166 -29.13 -15.69 -6.25
CA ARG A 166 -30.23 -14.91 -5.69
C ARG A 166 -30.03 -14.86 -4.18
N PHE A 167 -30.13 -13.66 -3.64
CA PHE A 167 -30.07 -13.33 -2.21
C PHE A 167 -31.49 -13.15 -1.68
#